data_AF-A0A966NWE9-F1
#
_entry.id   AF-A0A966NWE9-F1
#
_cell.length_a   1.000
_cell.length_b   1.000
_cell.length_c   1.000
_cell.angle_alpha   90.00
_cell.angle_beta   90.00
_cell.angle_gamma   90.00
#
_symmetry.space_group_name_H-M   'P 1'
#
loop_
_entity.id
_entity.type
_entity.pdbx_description
1 polymer ?
#
loop_
_entity_poly.entity_id
_entity_poly.type
_entity_poly.pdbx_seq_one_letter_code
_entity_poly.pdbx_strand_id
1 'polypeptide(L)'
;KLRHFAFWWTAIPLFSMWNLGTLLGALLGSAIDPQAFGLDVAFSAAFVAMLAPHLRRKRGRQAAVLGAAICLALIPFVPVGLPILASGLAIIIGVRPDEEGI
;
A
#
# COMPACT_ATOMS: atom_id res chain seq x y z
N LYS A 1 20.41 -25.89 -12.21
CA LYS A 1 20.35 -26.34 -10.80
C LYS A 1 20.49 -25.19 -9.79
N LEU A 2 21.46 -24.26 -9.93
CA LEU A 2 21.61 -23.12 -9.00
C LEU A 2 20.37 -22.21 -8.86
N ARG A 3 19.65 -21.92 -9.96
CA ARG A 3 18.44 -21.06 -9.95
C ARG A 3 17.32 -21.60 -9.05
N HIS A 4 17.09 -22.91 -9.05
CA HIS A 4 16.09 -23.54 -8.18
C HIS A 4 16.53 -23.48 -6.72
N PHE A 5 17.81 -23.72 -6.44
CA PHE A 5 18.34 -23.66 -5.09
C PHE A 5 18.23 -22.25 -4.50
N ALA A 6 18.57 -21.22 -5.27
CA ALA A 6 18.40 -19.82 -4.87
C ALA A 6 16.93 -19.44 -4.66
N PHE A 7 16.03 -19.92 -5.53
CA PHE A 7 14.59 -19.71 -5.39
C PHE A 7 14.04 -20.33 -4.10
N TRP A 8 14.37 -21.59 -3.80
CA TRP A 8 13.90 -22.24 -2.58
C TRP A 8 14.51 -21.59 -1.32
N TRP A 9 15.76 -21.12 -1.38
CA TRP A 9 16.38 -20.39 -0.28
C TRP A 9 15.69 -19.06 0.02
N THR A 10 15.15 -18.35 -0.97
CA THR A 10 14.41 -17.10 -0.70
C THR A 10 12.94 -17.36 -0.41
N ALA A 11 12.33 -18.31 -1.13
CA ALA A 11 10.90 -18.58 -1.04
C ALA A 11 10.52 -19.22 0.30
N ILE A 12 11.27 -20.22 0.79
CA ILE A 12 10.92 -20.92 2.04
C ILE A 12 10.96 -19.96 3.24
N PRO A 13 12.04 -19.20 3.49
CA PRO A 13 12.08 -18.28 4.62
C PRO A 13 11.06 -17.17 4.48
N LEU A 14 10.85 -16.61 3.28
CA LEU A 14 9.85 -15.58 3.06
C LEU A 14 8.44 -16.10 3.36
N PHE A 15 8.11 -17.29 2.87
CA PHE A 15 6.82 -17.93 3.12
C PHE A 15 6.64 -18.27 4.60
N SER A 16 7.63 -18.89 5.23
CA SER A 16 7.56 -19.23 6.66
C SER A 16 7.45 -17.98 7.53
N MET A 17 8.25 -16.95 7.27
CA MET A 17 8.21 -15.67 7.99
C MET A 17 6.85 -14.99 7.81
N TRP A 18 6.29 -15.03 6.59
CA TRP A 18 4.96 -14.48 6.31
C TRP A 18 3.87 -15.19 7.13
N ASN A 19 3.86 -16.52 7.13
CA ASN A 19 2.88 -17.29 7.87
C ASN A 19 3.03 -17.08 9.39
N LEU A 20 4.26 -17.08 9.90
CA LEU A 20 4.54 -16.82 11.31
C LEU A 20 4.13 -15.40 11.72
N GLY A 21 4.45 -14.39 10.92
CA GLY A 21 4.04 -13.01 11.17
C GLY A 21 2.51 -12.85 11.17
N THR A 22 1.81 -13.51 10.24
CA THR A 22 0.35 -13.52 10.18
C THR A 22 -0.26 -14.21 11.41
N LEU A 23 0.27 -15.37 11.80
CA LEU A 23 -0.18 -16.10 12.99
C LEU A 23 0.04 -15.27 14.26
N LEU A 24 1.23 -14.70 14.44
CA LEU A 24 1.54 -13.81 15.55
C LEU A 24 0.61 -12.59 15.55
N GLY A 25 0.40 -11.94 14.41
CA GLY A 25 -0.52 -10.82 14.27
C GLY A 25 -1.95 -11.16 14.67
N ALA A 26 -2.46 -12.32 14.24
CA ALA A 26 -3.79 -12.79 14.62
C ALA A 26 -3.90 -13.07 16.12
N LEU A 27 -2.90 -13.73 16.71
CA LEU A 27 -2.87 -14.03 18.14
C LEU A 27 -2.76 -12.77 18.98
N LEU A 28 -1.84 -11.85 18.64
CA LEU A 28 -1.67 -10.58 19.34
C LEU A 28 -2.91 -9.69 19.19
N GLY A 29 -3.49 -9.63 17.99
CA GLY A 29 -4.73 -8.85 17.74
C GLY A 29 -5.95 -9.40 18.47
N SER A 30 -5.94 -10.68 18.85
CA SER A 30 -6.99 -11.29 19.68
C SER A 30 -6.79 -11.05 21.19
N ALA A 31 -5.55 -10.77 21.60
CA ALA A 31 -5.17 -10.60 23.00
C ALA A 31 -5.06 -9.13 23.44
N ILE A 32 -4.92 -8.20 22.49
CA ILE A 32 -4.72 -6.77 22.73
C ILE A 32 -5.96 -6.00 22.29
N ASP A 33 -6.49 -5.13 23.14
CA ASP A 33 -7.53 -4.18 22.77
C ASP A 33 -6.97 -3.12 21.78
N PRO A 34 -7.36 -3.15 20.50
CA PRO A 34 -6.78 -2.28 19.48
C PRO A 34 -7.07 -0.80 19.73
N GLN A 35 -8.20 -0.51 20.40
CA GLN A 35 -8.68 0.85 20.61
C GLN A 35 -7.88 1.57 21.71
N ALA A 36 -7.43 0.84 22.73
CA ALA A 36 -6.62 1.38 23.80
C ALA A 36 -5.18 1.75 23.36
N PHE A 37 -4.63 1.01 22.39
CA PHE A 37 -3.26 1.19 21.90
C PHE A 37 -3.15 1.93 20.57
N GLY A 38 -4.28 2.38 19.99
CA GLY A 38 -4.30 3.07 18.70
C GLY A 38 -3.87 2.19 17.51
N LEU A 39 -3.88 0.87 17.69
CA LEU A 39 -3.52 -0.12 16.67
C LEU A 39 -4.47 -0.08 15.47
N ASP A 40 -5.71 0.36 15.66
CA ASP A 40 -6.71 0.55 14.60
C ASP A 40 -6.25 1.57 13.53
N VAL A 41 -5.52 2.62 13.94
CA VAL A 41 -5.03 3.67 13.04
C VAL A 41 -3.64 3.36 12.49
N ALA A 42 -2.93 2.39 13.06
CA ALA A 42 -1.56 2.07 12.70
C ALA A 42 -1.40 1.69 11.23
N PHE A 43 -2.38 0.97 10.67
CA PHE A 43 -2.39 0.58 9.26
C PHE A 43 -2.54 1.82 8.35
N SER A 44 -3.52 2.67 8.61
CA SER A 44 -3.71 3.92 7.87
C SER A 44 -2.50 4.84 7.97
N ALA A 45 -1.88 4.94 9.15
CA ALA A 45 -0.66 5.71 9.36
C ALA A 45 0.53 5.16 8.55
N ALA A 46 0.69 3.84 8.48
CA ALA A 46 1.71 3.21 7.65
C ALA A 46 1.54 3.53 6.16
N PHE A 47 0.29 3.52 5.64
CA PHE A 47 0.01 3.95 4.27
C PHE A 47 0.37 5.41 4.03
N VAL A 48 0.00 6.30 4.94
CA VAL A 48 0.34 7.73 4.84
C VAL A 48 1.86 7.93 4.88
N ALA A 49 2.58 7.19 5.73
CA ALA A 49 4.03 7.22 5.78
C ALA A 49 4.68 6.73 4.47
N MET A 50 4.14 5.67 3.85
CA MET A 50 4.58 5.22 2.52
C MET A 50 4.27 6.23 1.41
N LEU A 51 3.19 6.99 1.55
CA LEU A 51 2.81 8.03 0.60
C LEU A 51 3.71 9.28 0.71
N ALA A 52 4.26 9.58 1.89
CA ALA A 52 5.09 10.76 2.15
C ALA A 52 6.22 11.02 1.13
N PRO A 53 7.10 10.05 0.75
CA PRO A 53 8.12 10.29 -0.27
C PRO A 53 7.55 10.61 -1.65
N HIS A 54 6.38 10.04 -1.99
CA HIS A 54 5.74 10.24 -3.29
C HIS A 54 5.14 11.65 -3.43
N LEU A 55 4.73 12.28 -2.33
CA LEU A 55 4.18 13.65 -2.33
C LEU A 55 5.22 14.75 -2.51
N ARG A 56 6.52 14.42 -2.38
CA ARG A 56 7.62 15.41 -2.51
C ARG A 56 7.78 15.93 -3.95
N ARG A 57 7.31 15.20 -4.95
CA ARG A 57 7.35 15.59 -6.37
C ARG A 57 6.03 16.25 -6.78
N LYS A 58 6.09 17.33 -7.58
CA LYS A 58 4.88 18.03 -8.08
C LYS A 58 3.89 17.09 -8.77
N ARG A 59 4.41 16.16 -9.59
CA ARG A 59 3.62 15.16 -10.33
C ARG A 59 2.98 14.12 -9.40
N GLY A 60 3.73 13.64 -8.41
CA GLY A 60 3.20 12.74 -7.38
C GLY A 60 2.06 13.37 -6.59
N ARG A 61 2.16 14.67 -6.26
CA ARG A 61 1.06 15.41 -5.62
C ARG A 61 -0.17 15.55 -6.53
N GLN A 62 0.02 15.81 -7.83
CA GLN A 62 -1.10 15.89 -8.78
C GLN A 62 -1.82 14.54 -8.93
N ALA A 63 -1.06 13.45 -9.06
CA ALA A 63 -1.61 12.10 -9.13
C ALA A 63 -2.38 11.73 -7.83
N ALA A 64 -1.82 12.08 -6.66
CA ALA A 64 -2.48 11.84 -5.38
C ALA A 64 -3.81 12.61 -5.25
N VAL A 65 -3.84 13.90 -5.64
CA VAL A 65 -5.06 14.72 -5.60
C VAL A 65 -6.11 14.18 -6.55
N LEU A 66 -5.73 13.81 -7.77
CA LEU A 66 -6.69 13.27 -8.74
C LEU A 66 -7.23 11.91 -8.29
N GLY A 67 -6.35 11.03 -7.79
CA GLY A 67 -6.75 9.73 -7.24
C GLY A 67 -7.72 9.89 -6.07
N ALA A 68 -7.45 10.83 -5.15
CA ALA A 68 -8.35 11.16 -4.06
C ALA A 68 -9.70 11.68 -4.55
N ALA A 69 -9.72 12.56 -5.56
CA ALA A 69 -10.96 13.08 -6.16
C ALA A 69 -11.80 11.97 -6.80
N ILE A 70 -11.18 11.08 -7.58
CA ILE A 70 -11.85 9.91 -8.18
C ILE A 70 -12.43 9.02 -7.09
N CYS A 71 -11.64 8.71 -6.06
CA CYS A 71 -12.07 7.86 -4.98
C CYS A 71 -13.27 8.46 -4.25
N LEU A 72 -13.19 9.72 -3.81
CA LEU A 72 -14.27 10.44 -3.12
C LEU A 72 -15.55 10.53 -3.96
N ALA A 73 -15.42 10.75 -5.27
CA ALA A 73 -16.55 10.80 -6.18
C ALA A 73 -17.25 9.44 -6.32
N LEU A 74 -16.51 8.32 -6.26
CA LEU A 74 -17.05 6.97 -6.42
C LEU A 74 -17.55 6.33 -5.12
N ILE A 75 -17.14 6.79 -3.94
CA ILE A 75 -17.59 6.26 -2.63
C ILE A 75 -19.12 6.04 -2.54
N PRO A 76 -20.00 6.99 -2.94
CA PRO A 76 -21.43 6.79 -2.80
C PRO A 76 -22.06 5.87 -3.86
N PHE A 77 -21.36 5.57 -4.95
CA PHE A 77 -21.92 4.84 -6.10
C PHE A 77 -21.49 3.37 -6.17
N VAL A 78 -20.35 3.01 -5.56
CA VAL A 78 -19.68 1.74 -5.86
C VAL A 78 -19.31 1.00 -4.56
N PRO A 79 -19.41 -0.35 -4.51
CA PRO A 79 -19.02 -1.15 -3.35
C PRO A 79 -17.57 -0.92 -2.92
N VAL A 80 -17.31 -1.21 -1.63
CA VAL A 80 -16.01 -1.00 -1.00
C VAL A 80 -14.89 -1.68 -1.80
N GLY A 81 -13.80 -0.94 -2.06
CA GLY A 81 -12.65 -1.41 -2.85
C GLY A 81 -12.63 -0.97 -4.32
N LEU A 82 -13.78 -0.87 -4.99
CA LEU A 82 -13.82 -0.40 -6.38
C LEU A 82 -13.36 1.07 -6.56
N PRO A 83 -13.73 2.02 -5.68
CA PRO A 83 -13.23 3.39 -5.74
C PRO A 83 -11.69 3.46 -5.65
N ILE A 84 -11.08 2.55 -4.88
CA ILE A 84 -9.63 2.47 -4.72
C ILE A 84 -8.98 1.99 -6.02
N LEU A 85 -9.51 0.94 -6.65
CA LEU A 85 -9.02 0.45 -7.93
C LEU A 85 -9.15 1.51 -9.04
N ALA A 86 -10.30 2.19 -9.09
CA ALA A 86 -10.54 3.27 -10.04
C ALA A 86 -9.58 4.45 -9.85
N SER A 87 -9.18 4.76 -8.61
CA SER A 87 -8.19 5.82 -8.36
C SER A 87 -6.83 5.55 -9.00
N GLY A 88 -6.51 4.29 -9.33
CA GLY A 88 -5.33 3.90 -10.11
C GLY A 88 -5.24 4.57 -11.49
N LEU A 89 -6.37 5.00 -12.08
CA LEU A 89 -6.38 5.79 -13.32
C LEU A 89 -5.58 7.10 -13.19
N ALA A 90 -5.47 7.66 -11.98
CA ALA A 90 -4.70 8.88 -11.73
C ALA A 90 -3.18 8.70 -11.88
N ILE A 91 -2.68 7.45 -11.84
CA ILE A 91 -1.25 7.14 -12.01
C ILE A 91 -0.75 7.57 -13.40
N ILE A 92 -1.60 7.51 -14.42
CA ILE A 92 -1.27 7.88 -15.81
C ILE A 92 -0.73 9.32 -15.90
N ILE A 93 -1.17 10.20 -15.01
CA ILE A 93 -0.69 11.59 -14.95
C ILE A 93 0.70 11.69 -14.32
N GLY A 94 1.01 10.82 -13.36
CA GLY A 94 2.31 10.76 -12.69
C GLY A 94 3.41 10.04 -13.48
N VAL A 95 3.04 9.25 -14.50
CA VAL A 95 3.96 8.39 -15.29
C VAL A 95 4.76 9.15 -16.35
N ARG A 96 4.37 10.37 -16.76
CA ARG A 96 5.16 11.10 -17.76
C ARG A 96 6.58 11.31 -17.22
N PRO A 97 7.64 10.87 -17.91
CA PRO A 97 9.01 11.09 -17.48
C PRO A 97 9.28 12.59 -17.37
N ASP A 98 10.07 12.97 -16.38
CA ASP A 98 10.64 14.30 -16.33
C ASP A 98 11.61 14.30 -17.51
N GLU A 99 11.36 15.12 -18.54
CA GLU A 99 12.44 15.46 -19.47
C GLU A 99 13.42 16.35 -18.68
N GLU A 100 14.15 15.74 -17.75
CA GLU A 100 15.40 16.29 -17.26
C GLU A 100 16.35 16.23 -18.44
N GLY A 101 16.44 17.36 -19.13
CA GLY A 101 17.38 17.58 -20.23
C GLY A 101 18.77 17.10 -19.83
N ILE A 102 19.28 16.17 -20.62
CA ILE A 102 20.71 15.90 -20.77
C ILE A 102 21.19 16.73 -21.96
#